data_AF-A0A7J8NVI7-F1
#
_entry.id   AF-A0A7J8NVI7-F1
#
_cell.length_a   1.000
_cell.length_b   1.000
_cell.length_c   1.000
_cell.angle_alpha   90.00
_cell.angle_beta   90.00
_cell.angle_gamma   90.00
#
_symmetry.space_group_name_H-M   'P 1'
#
loop_
_entity.id
_entity.type
_entity.pdbx_description
1 polymer ?
#
loop_
_entity_poly.entity_id
_entity_poly.type
_entity_poly.pdbx_seq_one_letter_code
_entity_poly.pdbx_strand_id
1 'polypeptide(L)'
;MGPHRLYWNIIWRLKILPIIRVFAWRVGHEIMPTNMKVGFNLPNVNPMCQRCGAAKETLIYAIKECPSTRATLTYGGLDDRLISFDFEHCIDWLEADMRLLDKKAMEDLITLLWNSWNNKNNFTFRGKEAAEIIWGRAITISNDFRIHNLNNNPLLPLHPAV
;
A
#
# COMPACT_ATOMS: atom_id res chain seq x y z
N MET A 1 17.83 -19.68 -2.06
CA MET A 1 16.40 -19.26 -1.98
C MET A 1 16.38 -17.74 -1.95
N GLY A 2 15.58 -17.08 -2.79
CA GLY A 2 15.53 -15.61 -2.83
C GLY A 2 14.96 -15.01 -1.54
N PRO A 3 15.34 -13.77 -1.18
CA PRO A 3 15.09 -13.18 0.14
C PRO A 3 13.62 -12.99 0.55
N HIS A 4 12.65 -13.06 -0.37
CA HIS A 4 11.22 -12.80 -0.09
C HIS A 4 10.27 -13.93 -0.50
N ARG A 5 10.72 -15.19 -0.46
CA ARG A 5 9.88 -16.35 -0.88
C ARG A 5 8.55 -16.42 -0.11
N LEU A 6 8.58 -16.08 1.19
CA LEU A 6 7.41 -16.14 2.06
C LEU A 6 6.36 -15.09 1.68
N TYR A 7 6.78 -13.84 1.41
CA TYR A 7 5.92 -12.79 0.90
C TYR A 7 5.14 -13.23 -0.33
N TRP A 8 5.85 -13.76 -1.34
CA TRP A 8 5.20 -14.18 -2.58
C TRP A 8 4.16 -15.27 -2.35
N ASN A 9 4.50 -16.29 -1.55
CA ASN A 9 3.56 -17.36 -1.22
C ASN A 9 2.29 -16.83 -0.54
N ILE A 10 2.42 -15.80 0.31
CA ILE A 10 1.28 -15.18 0.99
C ILE A 10 0.45 -14.35 0.02
N ILE A 11 1.07 -13.45 -0.76
CA ILE A 11 0.38 -12.59 -1.74
C ILE A 11 -0.49 -13.43 -2.70
N TRP A 12 0.02 -14.56 -3.18
CA TRP A 12 -0.72 -15.44 -4.09
C TRP A 12 -1.88 -16.18 -3.42
N ARG A 13 -1.91 -16.28 -2.10
CA ARG A 13 -2.97 -16.93 -1.31
C ARG A 13 -4.02 -15.96 -0.75
N LEU A 14 -3.82 -14.65 -0.91
CA LEU A 14 -4.79 -13.63 -0.52
C LEU A 14 -6.05 -13.71 -1.39
N LYS A 15 -7.21 -13.63 -0.75
CA LYS A 15 -8.56 -13.59 -1.35
C LYS A 15 -8.93 -12.17 -1.78
N ILE A 16 -8.09 -11.59 -2.64
CA ILE A 16 -8.29 -10.27 -3.25
C ILE A 16 -8.50 -10.39 -4.76
N LEU A 17 -9.01 -9.32 -5.38
CA LEU A 17 -9.17 -9.27 -6.84
C LEU A 17 -7.83 -9.51 -7.55
N PRO A 18 -7.80 -10.24 -8.68
CA PRO A 18 -6.56 -10.52 -9.42
C PRO A 18 -5.76 -9.26 -9.77
N ILE A 19 -6.45 -8.16 -10.12
CA ILE A 19 -5.80 -6.88 -10.45
C ILE A 19 -5.08 -6.25 -9.24
N ILE A 20 -5.65 -6.39 -8.05
CA ILE A 20 -5.06 -5.90 -6.79
C ILE A 20 -3.86 -6.77 -6.42
N ARG A 21 -3.93 -8.07 -6.66
CA ARG A 21 -2.79 -8.97 -6.48
C ARG A 21 -1.62 -8.62 -7.39
N VAL A 22 -1.90 -8.32 -8.67
CA VAL A 22 -0.87 -7.84 -9.61
C VAL A 22 -0.30 -6.50 -9.14
N PHE A 23 -1.12 -5.61 -8.58
CA PHE A 23 -0.63 -4.38 -7.95
C PHE A 23 0.34 -4.67 -6.80
N ALA A 24 -0.01 -5.55 -5.86
CA ALA A 24 0.88 -5.94 -4.76
C ALA A 24 2.20 -6.55 -5.27
N TRP A 25 2.11 -7.32 -6.36
CA TRP A 25 3.29 -7.85 -7.05
C TRP A 25 4.19 -6.74 -7.60
N ARG A 26 3.61 -5.75 -8.30
CA ARG A 26 4.37 -4.60 -8.81
C ARG A 26 4.96 -3.74 -7.69
N VAL A 27 4.26 -3.60 -6.57
CA VAL A 27 4.76 -2.89 -5.37
C VAL A 27 5.97 -3.60 -4.79
N GLY A 28 5.90 -4.92 -4.60
CA GLY A 28 7.02 -5.71 -4.06
C GLY A 28 8.25 -5.73 -4.98
N HIS A 29 8.07 -5.56 -6.29
CA HIS A 29 9.16 -5.37 -7.26
C HIS A 29 9.58 -3.92 -7.47
N GLU A 30 8.93 -2.97 -6.78
CA GLU A 30 9.12 -1.53 -6.94
C GLU A 30 8.99 -1.01 -8.38
N ILE A 31 8.23 -1.66 -9.24
CA ILE A 31 8.11 -1.26 -10.66
C ILE A 31 6.97 -0.29 -10.93
N MET A 32 6.40 0.30 -9.88
CA MET A 32 5.32 1.27 -10.00
C MET A 32 5.84 2.61 -10.55
N PRO A 33 5.08 3.29 -11.45
CA PRO A 33 5.49 4.58 -11.99
C PRO A 33 5.30 5.69 -10.95
N THR A 34 6.39 6.14 -10.36
CA THR A 34 6.41 7.29 -9.43
C THR A 34 6.99 8.51 -10.11
N ASN A 35 6.64 9.71 -9.64
CA ASN A 35 7.17 10.93 -10.26
C ASN A 35 8.69 11.04 -10.15
N MET A 36 9.31 10.46 -9.11
CA MET A 36 10.78 10.40 -9.03
C MET A 36 11.36 9.57 -10.20
N LYS A 37 10.78 8.40 -10.50
CA LYS A 37 11.22 7.54 -11.61
C LYS A 37 10.91 8.15 -12.97
N VAL A 38 9.75 8.79 -13.11
CA VAL A 38 9.36 9.46 -14.35
C VAL A 38 10.25 10.68 -14.59
N GLY A 39 10.44 11.54 -13.58
CA GLY A 39 11.28 12.75 -13.65
C GLY A 39 12.76 12.46 -13.90
N PHE A 40 13.25 11.30 -13.46
CA PHE A 40 14.60 10.84 -13.79
C PHE A 40 14.77 10.60 -15.31
N ASN A 41 13.74 10.05 -15.98
CA ASN A 41 13.78 9.75 -17.41
C ASN A 41 13.24 10.91 -18.28
N LEU A 42 12.38 11.76 -17.73
CA LEU A 42 11.76 12.91 -18.40
C LEU A 42 12.01 14.19 -17.58
N PRO A 43 13.02 15.00 -17.93
CA PRO A 43 13.44 16.16 -17.14
C PRO A 43 12.34 17.21 -16.87
N ASN A 44 11.31 17.24 -17.70
CA ASN A 44 10.18 18.18 -17.56
C ASN A 44 9.15 17.76 -16.50
N VAL A 45 9.26 16.55 -15.94
CA VAL A 45 8.33 16.06 -14.92
C VAL A 45 8.86 16.40 -13.53
N ASN A 46 8.04 17.11 -12.75
CA ASN A 46 8.35 17.42 -11.37
C ASN A 46 8.39 16.13 -10.52
N PRO A 47 9.54 15.79 -9.89
CA PRO A 47 9.68 14.56 -9.11
C PRO A 47 8.94 14.59 -7.77
N MET A 48 8.39 15.73 -7.37
CA MET A 48 7.67 15.88 -6.10
C MET A 48 6.32 15.15 -6.12
N CYS A 49 5.88 14.68 -4.95
CA CYS A 49 4.57 14.09 -4.81
C CYS A 49 3.48 15.13 -5.06
N GLN A 50 2.67 14.92 -6.09
CA GLN A 50 1.66 15.91 -6.50
C GLN A 50 0.53 16.06 -5.48
N ARG A 51 0.30 15.05 -4.62
CA ARG A 51 -0.76 15.07 -3.60
C ARG A 51 -0.47 16.02 -2.44
N CYS A 52 0.79 16.09 -1.99
CA CYS A 52 1.18 16.85 -0.80
C CYS A 52 2.28 17.89 -1.04
N GLY A 53 3.06 17.77 -2.10
CA GLY A 53 4.18 18.66 -2.43
C GLY A 53 5.39 18.58 -1.49
N ALA A 54 5.35 17.76 -0.43
CA ALA A 54 6.32 17.84 0.67
C ALA A 54 7.67 17.13 0.40
N ALA A 55 7.69 16.09 -0.43
CA ALA A 55 8.92 15.35 -0.76
C ALA A 55 8.89 14.76 -2.18
N LYS A 56 10.06 14.27 -2.64
CA LYS A 56 10.17 13.49 -3.88
C LYS A 56 9.34 12.22 -3.77
N GLU A 57 8.60 11.89 -4.82
CA GLU A 57 7.71 10.74 -4.84
C GLU A 57 8.48 9.45 -5.12
N THR A 58 9.07 8.86 -4.08
CA THR A 58 9.48 7.45 -4.10
C THR A 58 8.24 6.56 -4.00
N LEU A 59 8.39 5.25 -4.24
CA LEU A 59 7.25 4.33 -4.12
C LEU A 59 6.79 4.23 -2.66
N ILE A 60 7.73 4.00 -1.73
CA ILE A 60 7.45 3.93 -0.30
C ILE A 60 6.77 5.23 0.18
N TYR A 61 7.25 6.39 -0.26
CA TYR A 61 6.61 7.66 0.06
C TYR A 61 5.18 7.71 -0.46
N ALA A 62 4.95 7.32 -1.71
CA ALA A 62 3.62 7.34 -2.29
C ALA A 62 2.63 6.41 -1.56
N ILE A 63 3.05 5.23 -1.10
CA ILE A 63 2.13 4.23 -0.55
C ILE A 63 2.08 4.21 0.99
N LYS A 64 3.00 4.88 1.69
CA LYS A 64 3.09 4.84 3.16
C LYS A 64 3.30 6.21 3.80
N GLU A 65 4.26 7.00 3.32
CA GLU A 65 4.76 8.16 4.08
C GLU A 65 4.08 9.48 3.73
N CYS A 66 3.56 9.60 2.49
CA CYS A 66 2.83 10.77 2.04
C CYS A 66 1.69 11.09 3.03
N PRO A 67 1.55 12.34 3.52
CA PRO A 67 0.52 12.69 4.49
C PRO A 67 -0.90 12.31 4.07
N SER A 68 -1.22 12.44 2.77
CA SER A 68 -2.52 12.01 2.22
C SER A 68 -2.71 10.49 2.29
N THR A 69 -1.64 9.72 2.05
CA THR A 69 -1.70 8.27 2.18
C THR A 69 -1.75 7.86 3.64
N ARG A 70 -0.92 8.45 4.51
CA ARG A 70 -0.92 8.18 5.94
C ARG A 70 -2.31 8.41 6.54
N ALA A 71 -2.97 9.53 6.23
CA ALA A 71 -4.35 9.78 6.65
C ALA A 71 -5.32 8.69 6.18
N THR A 72 -5.15 8.18 4.95
CA THR A 72 -5.96 7.07 4.41
C THR A 72 -5.72 5.76 5.16
N LEU A 73 -4.46 5.46 5.50
CA LEU A 73 -4.07 4.26 6.24
C LEU A 73 -4.56 4.29 7.68
N THR A 74 -4.36 5.41 8.39
CA THR A 74 -4.85 5.60 9.75
C THR A 74 -6.39 5.50 9.78
N TYR A 75 -7.09 6.09 8.79
CA TYR A 75 -8.54 5.95 8.67
C TYR A 75 -8.97 4.49 8.42
N GLY A 76 -8.19 3.74 7.66
CA GLY A 76 -8.38 2.30 7.44
C GLY A 76 -8.08 1.42 8.66
N GLY A 77 -7.70 2.00 9.80
CA GLY A 77 -7.43 1.29 11.05
C GLY A 77 -6.02 0.74 11.18
N LEU A 78 -5.08 1.15 10.30
CA LEU A 78 -3.68 0.77 10.45
C LEU A 78 -3.05 1.56 11.61
N ASP A 79 -2.45 0.85 12.56
CA ASP A 79 -1.79 1.45 13.72
C ASP A 79 -0.64 2.35 13.23
N ASP A 80 -0.60 3.59 13.72
CA ASP A 80 0.45 4.57 13.41
C ASP A 80 1.86 4.02 13.68
N ARG A 81 2.01 3.08 14.63
CA ARG A 81 3.28 2.38 14.91
C ARG A 81 3.79 1.63 13.67
N LEU A 82 2.91 0.95 12.93
CA LEU A 82 3.26 0.23 11.70
C LEU A 82 3.70 1.20 10.59
N ILE A 83 3.14 2.40 10.58
CA ILE A 83 3.43 3.44 9.58
C ILE A 83 4.73 4.20 9.93
N SER A 84 5.10 4.21 11.22
CA SER A 84 6.22 4.99 11.75
C SER A 84 7.61 4.38 11.54
N PHE A 85 7.71 3.06 11.28
CA PHE A 85 8.99 2.42 11.01
C PHE A 85 9.54 2.81 9.64
N ASP A 86 10.81 3.20 9.57
CA ASP A 86 11.46 3.53 8.30
C ASP A 86 11.88 2.26 7.57
N PHE A 87 11.49 2.16 6.30
CA PHE A 87 11.85 1.07 5.41
C PHE A 87 12.35 1.66 4.10
N GLU A 88 13.44 1.10 3.58
CA GLU A 88 13.95 1.49 2.28
C GLU A 88 13.09 0.91 1.15
N HIS A 89 12.71 -0.37 1.27
CA HIS A 89 11.92 -1.07 0.26
C HIS A 89 10.51 -1.41 0.71
N CYS A 90 9.59 -1.35 -0.26
CA CYS A 90 8.17 -1.63 0.00
C CYS A 90 7.92 -3.08 0.42
N ILE A 91 8.71 -4.03 -0.09
CA ILE A 91 8.56 -5.44 0.24
C ILE A 91 8.95 -5.73 1.69
N ASP A 92 9.98 -5.06 2.22
CA ASP A 92 10.43 -5.23 3.61
C ASP A 92 9.36 -4.73 4.58
N TRP A 93 8.76 -3.58 4.27
CA TRP A 93 7.64 -3.04 5.02
C TRP A 93 6.44 -4.00 5.01
N LEU A 94 6.02 -4.49 3.84
CA LEU A 94 4.87 -5.39 3.75
C LEU A 94 5.14 -6.76 4.40
N GLU A 95 6.38 -7.25 4.36
CA GLU A 95 6.79 -8.44 5.11
C GLU A 95 6.75 -8.22 6.62
N ALA A 96 7.15 -7.05 7.11
CA ALA A 96 7.00 -6.67 8.52
C ALA A 96 5.51 -6.65 8.92
N ASP A 97 4.66 -6.06 8.09
CA ASP A 97 3.21 -6.06 8.32
C ASP A 97 2.64 -7.50 8.30
N MET A 98 3.14 -8.42 7.46
CA MET A 98 2.72 -9.83 7.48
C MET A 98 3.04 -10.56 8.78
N ARG A 99 3.98 -10.08 9.60
CA ARG A 99 4.29 -10.65 10.92
C ARG A 99 3.33 -10.18 12.00
N LEU A 100 2.62 -9.09 11.75
CA LEU A 100 1.80 -8.39 12.74
C LEU A 100 0.30 -8.48 12.40
N LEU A 101 -0.01 -8.56 11.11
CA LEU A 101 -1.37 -8.63 10.58
C LEU A 101 -1.79 -10.07 10.29
N ASP A 102 -3.05 -10.36 10.56
CA ASP A 102 -3.69 -11.58 10.10
C ASP A 102 -3.98 -11.54 8.60
N LYS A 103 -4.49 -12.65 8.07
CA LYS A 103 -4.77 -12.78 6.63
C LYS A 103 -5.74 -11.72 6.14
N LYS A 104 -6.81 -11.46 6.89
CA LYS A 104 -7.89 -10.57 6.48
C LYS A 104 -7.39 -9.12 6.52
N ALA A 105 -6.70 -8.73 7.60
CA ALA A 105 -6.08 -7.42 7.73
C ALA A 105 -5.07 -7.13 6.60
N MET A 106 -4.29 -8.14 6.17
CA MET A 106 -3.39 -7.98 5.02
C MET A 106 -4.15 -7.85 3.68
N GLU A 107 -5.22 -8.61 3.46
CA GLU A 107 -6.09 -8.45 2.28
C GLU A 107 -6.66 -7.03 2.20
N ASP A 108 -7.08 -6.49 3.35
CA ASP A 108 -7.65 -5.16 3.47
C ASP A 108 -6.59 -4.07 3.28
N LEU A 109 -5.40 -4.21 3.88
CA LEU A 109 -4.28 -3.31 3.70
C LEU A 109 -3.89 -3.20 2.22
N ILE A 110 -3.67 -4.34 1.55
CA ILE A 110 -3.28 -4.36 0.14
C ILE A 110 -4.36 -3.72 -0.75
N THR A 111 -5.64 -3.94 -0.42
CA THR A 111 -6.77 -3.32 -1.12
C THR A 111 -6.82 -1.80 -0.89
N LEU A 112 -6.56 -1.35 0.34
CA LEU A 112 -6.50 0.07 0.69
C LEU A 112 -5.35 0.78 -0.04
N LEU A 113 -4.18 0.14 -0.10
CA LEU A 113 -3.02 0.65 -0.84
C LEU A 113 -3.32 0.78 -2.34
N TRP A 114 -4.00 -0.20 -2.92
CA TRP A 114 -4.43 -0.14 -4.32
C TRP A 114 -5.38 1.04 -4.57
N ASN A 115 -6.37 1.25 -3.69
CA ASN A 115 -7.29 2.38 -3.77
C ASN A 115 -6.56 3.74 -3.61
N SER A 116 -5.65 3.85 -2.64
CA SER A 116 -4.82 5.04 -2.43
C SER A 116 -3.96 5.35 -3.66
N TRP A 117 -3.38 4.31 -4.27
CA TRP A 117 -2.61 4.44 -5.50
C TRP A 117 -3.46 4.88 -6.69
N ASN A 118 -4.66 4.32 -6.87
CA ASN A 118 -5.57 4.75 -7.92
C ASN A 118 -6.02 6.19 -7.73
N ASN A 119 -6.32 6.60 -6.50
CA ASN A 119 -6.59 7.99 -6.18
C ASN A 119 -5.41 8.90 -6.57
N LYS A 120 -4.18 8.48 -6.27
CA LYS A 120 -2.96 9.19 -6.71
C LYS A 120 -2.86 9.29 -8.24
N ASN A 121 -3.16 8.22 -8.97
CA ASN A 121 -3.11 8.27 -10.43
C ASN A 121 -4.19 9.19 -11.00
N ASN A 122 -5.40 9.14 -10.43
CA ASN A 122 -6.50 10.01 -10.81
C ASN A 122 -6.19 11.48 -10.48
N PHE A 123 -5.41 11.76 -9.43
CA PHE A 123 -4.99 13.11 -9.08
C PHE A 123 -4.29 13.82 -10.24
N THR A 124 -3.37 13.13 -10.92
CA THR A 124 -2.61 13.67 -12.06
C THR A 124 -3.49 14.00 -13.26
N PHE A 125 -4.63 13.32 -13.43
CA PHE A 125 -5.53 13.50 -14.59
C PHE A 125 -6.84 14.24 -14.28
N ARG A 126 -7.27 14.33 -13.02
CA ARG A 126 -8.60 14.83 -12.62
C ARG A 126 -8.60 15.84 -11.45
N GLY A 127 -7.44 16.15 -10.86
CA GLY A 127 -7.33 17.06 -9.70
C GLY A 127 -7.58 16.38 -8.35
N LYS A 128 -7.69 17.19 -7.28
CA LYS A 128 -7.81 16.72 -5.88
C LYS A 128 -9.22 16.24 -5.56
N GLU A 129 -9.41 14.94 -5.34
CA GLU A 129 -10.67 14.38 -4.81
C GLU A 129 -10.67 14.39 -3.27
N ALA A 130 -11.84 14.62 -2.66
CA ALA A 130 -12.02 14.61 -1.21
C ALA A 130 -11.91 13.19 -0.63
N ALA A 131 -11.39 13.08 0.60
CA ALA A 131 -11.20 11.80 1.30
C ALA A 131 -12.49 10.95 1.36
N GLU A 132 -13.65 11.60 1.52
CA GLU A 132 -14.96 10.95 1.54
C GLU A 132 -15.32 10.23 0.24
N ILE A 133 -14.92 10.79 -0.91
CA ILE A 133 -15.19 10.20 -2.24
C ILE A 133 -14.30 8.96 -2.43
N ILE A 134 -13.05 9.06 -2.01
CA ILE A 134 -12.07 7.96 -2.08
C ILE A 134 -12.52 6.81 -1.18
N TRP A 135 -12.93 7.13 0.04
CA TRP A 135 -13.47 6.18 1.00
C TRP A 135 -14.80 5.56 0.53
N GLY A 136 -15.71 6.34 -0.05
CA GLY A 136 -16.97 5.84 -0.60
C GLY A 136 -16.79 4.84 -1.74
N ARG A 137 -15.78 5.03 -2.60
CA ARG A 137 -15.42 4.05 -3.64
C ARG A 137 -14.76 2.81 -3.04
N ALA A 138 -13.86 2.98 -2.07
CA ALA A 138 -13.24 1.87 -1.36
C ALA A 138 -14.29 1.01 -0.63
N ILE A 139 -15.28 1.63 0.04
CA ILE A 139 -16.42 0.95 0.64
C ILE A 139 -17.29 0.28 -0.42
N THR A 140 -17.58 0.93 -1.55
CA THR A 140 -18.39 0.31 -2.62
C THR A 140 -17.70 -0.94 -3.20
N ILE A 141 -16.37 -0.90 -3.35
CA ILE A 141 -15.56 -2.05 -3.78
C ILE A 141 -15.42 -3.08 -2.65
N SER A 142 -15.42 -2.64 -1.39
CA SER A 142 -15.26 -3.48 -0.19
C SER A 142 -16.58 -4.01 0.38
N ASN A 143 -17.76 -3.56 -0.07
CA ASN A 143 -19.04 -4.01 0.45
C ASN A 143 -19.43 -5.43 0.00
N ASP A 144 -18.67 -6.03 -0.93
CA ASP A 144 -18.66 -7.49 -1.11
C ASP A 144 -17.87 -8.23 0.00
N PHE A 145 -17.08 -7.53 0.84
CA PHE A 145 -16.26 -8.12 1.92
C PHE A 145 -16.06 -7.14 3.10
N ARG A 146 -17.11 -6.95 3.91
CA ARG A 146 -17.14 -6.15 5.15
C ARG A 146 -15.99 -6.46 6.13
N ILE A 147 -15.41 -5.40 6.70
CA ILE A 147 -14.47 -5.43 7.84
C ILE A 147 -15.26 -5.25 9.15
N HIS A 148 -14.97 -6.10 10.15
CA HIS A 148 -15.00 -5.73 11.56
C HIS A 148 -13.74 -6.30 12.24
N ASN A 149 -13.05 -5.41 12.95
CA ASN A 149 -11.93 -5.54 13.87
C ASN A 149 -11.33 -6.93 14.16
N LEU A 150 -9.99 -6.94 14.08
CA LEU A 150 -9.03 -7.56 15.00
C LEU A 150 -9.56 -8.75 15.80
N ASN A 151 -9.44 -9.93 15.22
CA ASN A 151 -9.16 -11.17 15.93
C ASN A 151 -8.92 -12.24 14.87
N ASN A 152 -7.65 -12.60 14.64
CA ASN A 152 -7.17 -13.95 14.36
C ASN A 152 -5.64 -13.94 14.20
N ASN A 153 -5.03 -15.12 14.17
CA ASN A 153 -3.59 -15.34 14.20
C ASN A 153 -2.83 -14.63 13.05
N PRO A 154 -1.61 -14.10 13.30
CA PRO A 154 -0.79 -13.43 12.30
C PRO A 154 -0.38 -14.34 11.13
N LEU A 155 -0.15 -13.76 9.94
CA LEU A 155 0.19 -14.47 8.70
C LEU A 155 1.57 -15.14 8.73
N LEU A 156 2.53 -14.51 9.37
CA LEU A 156 3.85 -15.05 9.64
C LEU A 156 4.06 -15.16 11.15
N PRO A 157 4.72 -16.24 11.63
CA PRO A 157 5.13 -16.32 13.01
C PRO A 157 6.15 -15.21 13.32
N LEU A 158 6.06 -14.69 14.55
CA LEU A 158 6.92 -13.61 15.05
C LEU A 158 8.42 -13.99 15.06
N HIS A 159 8.73 -15.30 14.99
CA HIS A 159 10.10 -15.84 14.87
C HIS A 159 10.21 -16.87 13.73
N PRO A 160 11.37 -16.97 13.04
CA PRO A 160 11.65 -18.12 12.19
C PRO A 160 11.69 -19.38 13.08
N ALA A 161 11.00 -20.44 12.66
CA ALA A 161 11.19 -21.74 13.30
C ALA A 161 12.68 -22.11 13.26
N VAL A 162 13.22 -22.44 14.44
CA VAL A 162 14.60 -22.90 14.67
C VAL A 162 14.94 -24.06 13.74
#